data_AF-A0ABD4LLS5-F1
#
_entry.id   AF-A0ABD4LLS5-F1
#
_cell.length_a   1.000
_cell.length_b   1.000
_cell.length_c   1.000
_cell.angle_alpha   90.00
_cell.angle_beta   90.00
_cell.angle_gamma   90.00
#
_symmetry.space_group_name_H-M   'P 1'
#
loop_
_entity.id
_entity.type
_entity.pdbx_description
1 polymer ?
#
loop_
_entity_poly.entity_id
_entity_poly.type
_entity_poly.pdbx_seq_one_letter_code
_entity_poly.pdbx_strand_id
1 'polypeptide(L)'
;MWGFEQVDGWHFSQKWNYYQRTQGRAVAYIQRYIGFYCLQVYERGFLGICDIEYHTEDFQEAVDKALEFLDKYKDKDSNVMAKDYWSPHNTEGYWQTKYKGDRE
;
A
#
# COMPACT_ATOMS: atom_id res chain seq x y z
N MET A 1 -19.18 8.68 -13.19
CA MET A 1 -18.55 7.97 -12.06
C MET A 1 -17.06 7.99 -12.35
N TRP A 2 -16.27 8.77 -11.61
CA TRP A 2 -14.83 8.93 -11.88
C TRP A 2 -14.08 7.82 -11.14
N GLY A 3 -13.12 7.15 -11.80
CA GLY A 3 -12.15 6.29 -11.12
C GLY A 3 -12.50 4.82 -10.92
N PHE A 4 -13.45 4.24 -11.67
CA PHE A 4 -13.60 2.78 -11.75
C PHE A 4 -12.81 2.23 -12.95
N GLU A 5 -11.76 1.48 -12.66
CA GLU A 5 -10.97 0.70 -13.60
C GLU A 5 -11.08 -0.77 -13.17
N GLN A 6 -11.52 -1.64 -14.07
CA GLN A 6 -11.60 -3.06 -13.75
C GLN A 6 -10.18 -3.64 -13.71
N VAL A 7 -9.68 -3.92 -12.51
CA VAL A 7 -8.38 -4.56 -12.31
C VAL A 7 -8.59 -6.01 -11.90
N ASP A 8 -7.99 -6.94 -12.65
CA ASP A 8 -8.20 -8.37 -12.42
C ASP A 8 -7.71 -8.81 -11.02
N GLY A 9 -8.54 -9.60 -10.33
CA GLY A 9 -8.28 -10.03 -8.96
C GLY A 9 -8.42 -8.95 -7.88
N TRP A 10 -8.94 -7.76 -8.21
CA TRP A 10 -9.22 -6.70 -7.24
C TRP A 10 -10.72 -6.53 -6.98
N HIS A 11 -11.08 -6.30 -5.72
CA HIS A 11 -12.42 -5.91 -5.31
C HIS A 11 -12.48 -4.39 -5.12
N PHE A 12 -13.37 -3.72 -5.84
CA PHE A 12 -13.61 -2.30 -5.65
C PHE A 12 -14.80 -2.05 -4.71
N SER A 13 -14.56 -1.33 -3.61
CA SER A 13 -15.61 -0.91 -2.69
C SER A 13 -16.15 0.46 -3.09
N GLN A 14 -17.35 0.49 -3.67
CA GLN A 14 -18.01 1.75 -4.02
C GLN A 14 -18.31 2.62 -2.80
N LYS A 15 -18.61 2.00 -1.65
CA LYS A 15 -18.96 2.72 -0.40
C LYS A 15 -17.77 3.52 0.15
N TRP A 16 -16.57 2.99 0.01
CA TRP A 16 -15.36 3.54 0.63
C TRP A 16 -14.32 4.02 -0.40
N ASN A 17 -14.64 3.90 -1.69
CA ASN A 17 -13.82 4.34 -2.82
C ASN A 17 -12.37 3.82 -2.81
N TYR A 18 -12.21 2.52 -2.59
CA TYR A 18 -10.92 1.86 -2.64
C TYR A 18 -10.95 0.55 -3.42
N TYR A 19 -9.81 0.20 -4.02
CA TYR A 19 -9.53 -1.14 -4.49
C TYR A 19 -8.91 -1.95 -3.36
N GLN A 20 -9.27 -3.22 -3.25
CA GLN A 20 -8.71 -4.15 -2.29
C GLN A 20 -8.31 -5.45 -2.98
N ARG A 21 -7.14 -5.96 -2.61
CA ARG A 21 -6.70 -7.31 -2.98
C ARG A 21 -5.99 -7.97 -1.82
N THR A 22 -6.11 -9.28 -1.73
CA THR A 22 -5.54 -10.09 -0.67
C THR A 22 -4.71 -11.22 -1.25
N GLN A 23 -3.58 -11.53 -0.61
CA GLN A 23 -2.76 -12.68 -0.94
C GLN A 23 -2.13 -13.22 0.35
N GLY A 24 -2.50 -14.45 0.71
CA GLY A 24 -2.10 -15.05 1.99
C GLY A 24 -2.50 -14.18 3.18
N ARG A 25 -1.50 -13.78 3.97
CA ARG A 25 -1.58 -12.90 5.14
C ARG A 25 -1.45 -11.41 4.80
N ALA A 26 -1.26 -11.02 3.55
CA ALA A 26 -1.19 -9.61 3.16
C ALA A 26 -2.52 -9.14 2.54
N VAL A 27 -2.91 -7.90 2.84
CA VAL A 27 -4.01 -7.19 2.18
C VAL A 27 -3.53 -5.81 1.73
N ALA A 28 -3.83 -5.45 0.49
CA ALA A 28 -3.52 -4.16 -0.09
C ALA A 28 -4.81 -3.37 -0.37
N TYR A 29 -4.76 -2.07 -0.12
CA TYR A 29 -5.80 -1.10 -0.43
C TYR A 29 -5.24 0.02 -1.31
N ILE A 30 -5.93 0.39 -2.39
CA ILE A 30 -5.57 1.56 -3.20
C ILE A 30 -6.73 2.56 -3.16
N GLN A 31 -6.46 3.77 -2.70
CA GLN A 31 -7.42 4.87 -2.56
C GLN A 31 -6.97 6.05 -3.42
N ARG A 32 -7.91 6.72 -4.11
CA ARG A 32 -7.62 7.98 -4.80
C ARG A 32 -7.85 9.17 -3.87
N TYR A 33 -6.80 9.96 -3.66
CA TYR A 33 -6.84 11.27 -3.03
C TYR A 33 -6.73 12.36 -4.10
N ILE A 34 -6.93 13.62 -3.70
CA ILE A 34 -6.71 14.76 -4.59
C ILE A 34 -5.21 14.81 -4.93
N GLY A 35 -4.89 14.55 -6.20
CA GLY A 35 -3.52 14.61 -6.74
C GLY A 35 -2.77 13.28 -6.77
N PHE A 36 -3.13 12.26 -5.97
CA PHE A 36 -2.36 11.00 -5.90
C PHE A 36 -3.21 9.79 -5.50
N TYR A 37 -2.71 8.60 -5.79
CA TYR A 37 -3.17 7.32 -5.25
C TYR A 37 -2.34 6.93 -4.03
N CYS A 38 -3.02 6.47 -2.99
CA CYS A 38 -2.42 5.91 -1.79
C CYS A 38 -2.63 4.40 -1.78
N LEU A 39 -1.53 3.66 -1.83
CA LEU A 39 -1.47 2.23 -1.58
C LEU A 39 -1.11 2.01 -0.11
N GLN A 40 -1.92 1.20 0.58
CA GLN A 40 -1.66 0.76 1.94
C GLN A 40 -1.66 -0.76 2.01
N VAL A 41 -0.70 -1.37 2.71
CA VAL A 41 -0.63 -2.82 2.92
C VAL A 41 -0.66 -3.14 4.41
N TYR A 42 -1.43 -4.15 4.78
CA TYR A 42 -1.62 -4.60 6.15
C TYR A 42 -1.48 -6.11 6.26
N GLU A 43 -1.20 -6.60 7.46
CA GLU A 43 -1.53 -7.97 7.83
C GLU A 43 -3.05 -8.21 7.81
N ARG A 44 -3.47 -9.23 7.07
CA ARG A 44 -4.88 -9.63 6.90
C ARG A 44 -5.49 -10.02 8.24
N GLY A 45 -6.63 -9.41 8.56
CA GLY A 45 -7.38 -9.67 9.80
C GLY A 45 -6.94 -8.78 10.96
N PHE A 46 -5.90 -7.97 10.79
CA PHE A 46 -5.52 -6.92 11.72
C PHE A 46 -6.05 -5.57 11.23
N LEU A 47 -6.92 -4.95 12.05
CA LEU A 47 -7.39 -3.58 11.86
C LEU A 47 -6.56 -2.67 12.77
N GLY A 48 -5.35 -2.36 12.35
CA GLY A 48 -4.35 -1.62 13.12
C GLY A 48 -3.73 -0.48 12.34
N ILE A 49 -2.51 -0.11 12.74
CA ILE A 49 -1.70 0.88 12.02
C ILE A 49 -1.28 0.27 10.67
N CYS A 50 -1.26 1.11 9.63
CA CYS A 50 -0.75 0.74 8.31
C CYS A 50 0.70 0.28 8.40
N ASP A 51 1.00 -0.92 7.90
CA ASP A 51 2.37 -1.46 7.92
C ASP A 51 3.23 -0.83 6.81
N ILE A 52 2.61 -0.53 5.66
CA ILE A 52 3.26 -0.05 4.45
C ILE A 52 2.35 0.94 3.75
N GLU A 53 2.83 2.16 3.54
CA GLU A 53 2.14 3.17 2.73
C GLU A 53 2.99 3.51 1.49
N TYR A 54 2.36 3.80 0.36
CA TYR A 54 3.03 4.21 -0.88
C TYR A 54 2.15 5.18 -1.66
N HIS A 55 2.71 6.32 -2.09
CA HIS A 55 1.99 7.29 -2.90
C HIS A 55 2.59 7.40 -4.31
N THR A 56 1.71 7.50 -5.30
CA THR A 56 2.04 7.79 -6.69
C THR A 56 0.89 8.54 -7.36
N GLU A 57 1.16 9.33 -8.39
CA GLU A 57 0.12 9.97 -9.19
C GLU A 57 -0.52 9.01 -10.21
N ASP A 58 0.16 7.89 -10.52
CA ASP A 58 -0.22 6.88 -11.51
C ASP A 58 -0.93 5.69 -10.84
N PHE A 59 -2.12 5.34 -11.35
CA PHE A 59 -2.90 4.22 -10.82
C PHE A 59 -2.23 2.86 -11.08
N GLN A 60 -1.68 2.66 -12.27
CA GLN A 60 -1.08 1.39 -12.66
C GLN A 60 0.17 1.13 -11.83
N GLU A 61 0.95 2.17 -11.54
CA GLU A 61 2.10 2.05 -10.64
C GLU A 61 1.67 1.62 -9.22
N ALA A 62 0.56 2.16 -8.71
CA ALA A 62 0.01 1.74 -7.42
C ALA A 62 -0.43 0.25 -7.45
N VAL A 63 -1.02 -0.21 -8.56
CA VAL A 63 -1.39 -1.62 -8.76
C VAL A 63 -0.16 -2.51 -8.80
N ASP A 64 0.85 -2.16 -9.59
CA ASP A 64 2.08 -2.96 -9.75
C ASP A 64 2.82 -3.07 -8.41
N LYS A 65 2.94 -1.97 -7.67
CA LYS A 65 3.54 -1.97 -6.34
C LYS A 65 2.76 -2.78 -5.32
N ALA A 66 1.44 -2.75 -5.41
CA ALA A 66 0.62 -3.59 -4.54
C ALA A 66 0.84 -5.08 -4.81
N LEU A 67 0.94 -5.49 -6.08
CA LEU A 67 1.23 -6.88 -6.44
C LEU A 67 2.61 -7.34 -5.95
N GLU A 68 3.62 -6.47 -6.08
CA GLU A 68 4.97 -6.70 -5.53
C GLU A 68 4.91 -6.93 -4.01
N PHE A 69 4.24 -6.05 -3.27
CA PHE A 69 4.12 -6.16 -1.81
C PHE A 69 3.29 -7.36 -1.37
N LEU A 70 2.16 -7.61 -2.06
CA LEU A 70 1.33 -8.77 -1.78
C LEU A 70 2.12 -10.08 -1.93
N ASP A 71 2.95 -10.22 -2.97
CA ASP A 71 3.78 -11.42 -3.11
C ASP A 71 4.90 -11.49 -2.06
N LYS A 72 5.60 -10.36 -1.81
CA LYS A 72 6.69 -10.27 -0.84
C LYS A 72 6.24 -10.59 0.59
N TYR A 73 5.05 -10.16 0.98
CA TYR A 73 4.57 -10.24 2.36
C TYR A 73 3.45 -11.27 2.60
N LYS A 74 3.06 -12.07 1.59
CA LYS A 74 1.97 -13.06 1.72
C LYS A 74 2.10 -14.02 2.91
N ASP A 75 3.31 -14.27 3.41
CA ASP A 75 3.58 -15.17 4.53
C ASP A 75 4.18 -14.44 5.75
N LYS A 76 4.13 -13.10 5.76
CA LYS A 76 4.73 -12.26 6.81
C LYS A 76 3.65 -11.70 7.73
N ASP A 77 4.06 -11.37 8.96
CA ASP A 77 3.25 -10.65 9.92
C ASP A 77 3.59 -9.15 9.89
N SER A 78 2.75 -8.36 10.55
CA SER A 78 2.90 -6.89 10.68
C SER A 78 4.28 -6.49 11.21
N ASN A 79 4.85 -7.24 12.17
CA ASN A 79 6.18 -6.95 12.75
C ASN A 79 7.31 -7.03 11.72
N VAL A 80 7.20 -7.93 10.73
CA VAL A 80 8.17 -8.02 9.64
C VAL A 80 7.88 -6.96 8.58
N MET A 81 6.62 -6.71 8.23
CA MET A 81 6.23 -5.73 7.21
C MET A 81 6.59 -4.29 7.60
N ALA A 82 6.34 -3.91 8.85
CA ALA A 82 6.61 -2.57 9.38
C ALA A 82 8.11 -2.21 9.34
N LYS A 83 9.00 -3.22 9.28
CA LYS A 83 10.44 -2.99 9.12
C LYS A 83 10.82 -2.49 7.74
N ASP A 84 9.98 -2.54 6.73
CA ASP A 84 10.40 -2.19 5.37
C ASP A 84 9.93 -0.79 4.91
N TYR A 85 8.77 -0.30 5.40
CA TYR A 85 8.15 0.89 4.81
C TYR A 85 7.66 1.95 5.79
N TRP A 86 7.40 1.63 7.07
CA TRP A 86 7.15 2.65 8.08
C TRP A 86 7.43 2.17 9.51
N SER A 87 8.50 2.66 10.11
CA SER A 87 8.72 2.59 11.56
C SER A 87 9.61 3.75 12.00
N PRO A 88 9.34 4.43 13.13
CA PRO A 88 10.31 5.34 13.75
C PRO A 88 11.63 4.62 14.11
N HIS A 89 11.67 3.29 14.06
CA HIS A 89 12.85 2.44 14.27
C HIS A 89 13.48 1.88 12.99
N ASN A 90 12.96 2.21 11.80
CA ASN A 90 13.62 1.90 10.53
C ASN A 90 13.97 3.19 9.77
N THR A 91 15.21 3.65 9.96
CA THR A 91 15.74 4.85 9.30
C THR A 91 16.09 4.66 7.82
N GLU A 92 15.98 3.44 7.32
CA GLU A 92 16.24 3.06 5.92
C GLU A 92 14.95 2.79 5.13
N GLY A 93 13.79 2.89 5.77
CA GLY A 93 12.49 2.69 5.12
C GLY A 93 12.26 3.66 3.98
N TYR A 94 11.54 3.23 2.94
CA TYR A 94 11.35 3.95 1.67
C TYR A 94 10.92 5.42 1.85
N TRP A 95 10.06 5.74 2.82
CA TRP A 95 9.67 7.12 3.13
C TRP A 95 10.76 7.96 3.83
N GLN A 96 11.61 7.35 4.66
CA GLN A 96 12.76 8.06 5.23
C GLN A 96 13.87 8.29 4.19
N THR A 97 14.03 7.40 3.22
CA THR A 97 15.07 7.53 2.18
C THR A 97 14.64 8.40 1.01
N LYS A 98 13.36 8.42 0.63
CA LYS A 98 12.85 9.25 -0.49
C LYS A 98 12.84 10.75 -0.16
N TYR A 99 12.61 11.14 1.10
CA TYR A 99 12.61 12.55 1.55
C TYR A 99 13.96 13.06 2.08
N LYS A 100 15.02 12.25 2.11
CA LYS A 100 16.37 12.74 2.46
C LYS A 100 16.95 13.68 1.40
N GLY A 101 16.43 13.65 0.17
CA GLY A 101 16.85 14.53 -0.93
C GLY A 101 16.11 15.88 -1.03
N ASP A 102 15.00 16.06 -0.33
CA ASP A 102 14.16 17.28 -0.40
C ASP A 102 14.40 18.24 0.80
N ARG A 103 15.46 18.00 1.57
CA ARG A 103 15.90 18.87 2.69
C ARG A 103 17.29 19.46 2.44
N GLU A 104 17.58 19.88 1.21
CA GLU A 104 18.68 20.80 0.90
C GLU A 104 18.14 22.15 0.40
#